data_AF-A0A6B1HC66-F1
#
_entry.id   AF-A0A6B1HC66-F1
#
_cell.length_a   1.000
_cell.length_b   1.000
_cell.length_c   1.000
_cell.angle_alpha   90.00
_cell.angle_beta   90.00
_cell.angle_gamma   90.00
#
_symmetry.space_group_name_H-M   'P 1'
#
loop_
_entity.id
_entity.type
_entity.pdbx_description
1 polymer ?
#
loop_
_entity_poly.entity_id
_entity_poly.type
_entity_poly.pdbx_seq_one_letter_code
_entity_poly.pdbx_strand_id
1 'polypeptide(L)'
;MLRDGPFLEFCKRAREDRDRPYVLLIDEINRGNLSGIFGELLMLIEADKRSKEWAVRLAYPRGAGERFHVPENVHLIGTMNTADRSLALVDYALRRRFAFFTVEPAFGRPSSVLTWRTEASRRHSAGALASGSVP
;
A
#
# COMPACT_ATOMS: atom_id res chain seq x y z
N MET A 1 28.79 0.05 -3.80
CA MET A 1 28.27 1.16 -2.97
C MET A 1 26.78 0.95 -2.79
N LEU A 2 26.29 0.95 -1.55
CA LEU A 2 24.85 0.83 -1.28
C LEU A 2 24.13 2.09 -1.76
N ARG A 3 22.93 1.94 -2.30
CA ARG A 3 22.10 3.06 -2.79
C ARG A 3 20.67 2.88 -2.33
N ASP A 4 19.98 3.99 -2.14
CA ASP A 4 18.56 4.01 -1.81
C ASP A 4 17.77 3.30 -2.93
N GLY A 5 16.90 2.39 -2.52
CA GLY A 5 16.00 1.70 -3.44
C GLY A 5 14.87 2.60 -3.92
N PRO A 6 14.12 2.17 -4.95
CA PRO A 6 13.03 2.95 -5.54
C PRO A 6 11.99 3.45 -4.53
N PHE A 7 11.67 2.64 -3.51
CA PHE A 7 10.70 3.02 -2.48
C PHE A 7 11.19 4.16 -1.57
N LEU A 8 12.46 4.15 -1.19
CA LEU A 8 13.05 5.19 -0.34
C LEU A 8 13.13 6.52 -1.11
N GLU A 9 13.57 6.47 -2.36
CA GLU A 9 13.59 7.64 -3.25
C GLU A 9 12.17 8.19 -3.51
N PHE A 10 11.19 7.31 -3.71
CA PHE A 10 9.79 7.69 -3.84
C PHE A 10 9.26 8.41 -2.58
N CYS A 11 9.54 7.86 -1.40
CA CYS A 11 9.17 8.47 -0.12
C CYS A 11 9.89 9.80 0.12
N LYS A 12 11.13 9.95 -0.34
CA LYS A 12 11.86 11.22 -0.28
C LYS A 12 11.14 12.29 -1.09
N ARG A 13 10.78 12.00 -2.34
CA ARG A 13 10.03 12.92 -3.21
C ARG A 13 8.68 13.29 -2.61
N ALA A 14 7.92 12.32 -2.11
CA ALA A 14 6.63 12.56 -1.47
C ALA A 14 6.74 13.45 -0.21
N ARG A 15 7.87 13.38 0.50
CA ARG A 15 8.14 14.22 1.67
C ARG A 15 8.42 15.68 1.30
N GLU A 16 9.03 15.90 0.14
CA GLU A 16 9.35 17.23 -0.40
C GLU A 16 8.11 17.92 -1.01
N ASP A 17 7.13 17.15 -1.49
CA ASP A 17 5.85 17.63 -2.04
C ASP A 17 4.65 17.07 -1.26
N ARG A 18 4.35 17.70 -0.11
CA ARG A 18 3.30 17.21 0.82
C ARG A 18 1.87 17.52 0.37
N ASP A 19 1.70 18.42 -0.59
CA ASP A 19 0.38 18.90 -1.02
C ASP A 19 -0.28 17.95 -2.03
N ARG A 20 0.49 17.02 -2.59
CA ARG A 20 0.01 16.07 -3.60
C ARG A 20 0.04 14.63 -3.09
N PRO A 21 -0.94 13.81 -3.49
CA PRO A 21 -0.90 12.38 -3.25
C PRO A 21 0.16 11.72 -4.16
N TYR A 22 0.96 10.84 -3.57
CA TYR A 22 1.99 10.05 -4.24
C TYR A 22 1.56 8.59 -4.25
N VAL A 23 1.20 8.06 -5.41
CA VAL A 23 0.72 6.68 -5.54
C VAL A 23 1.83 5.77 -6.08
N LEU A 24 2.17 4.73 -5.33
CA LEU A 24 3.03 3.64 -5.77
C LEU A 24 2.16 2.45 -6.20
N LEU A 25 2.19 2.14 -7.50
CA LEU A 25 1.56 0.96 -8.07
C LEU A 25 2.56 -0.21 -8.08
N ILE A 26 2.17 -1.32 -7.45
CA ILE A 26 2.96 -2.56 -7.39
C ILE A 26 2.16 -3.62 -8.15
N ASP A 27 2.58 -3.89 -9.38
CA ASP A 27 1.94 -4.94 -10.18
C ASP A 27 2.37 -6.33 -9.68
N GLU A 28 1.43 -7.28 -9.65
CA GLU A 28 1.66 -8.67 -9.26
C GLU A 28 2.37 -8.81 -7.90
N ILE A 29 1.83 -8.12 -6.89
CA ILE A 29 2.44 -8.00 -5.56
C ILE A 29 2.70 -9.37 -4.88
N ASN A 30 1.95 -10.40 -5.24
CA ASN A 30 2.11 -11.77 -4.71
C ASN A 30 3.21 -12.60 -5.40
N ARG A 31 3.88 -12.08 -6.44
CA ARG A 31 5.02 -12.77 -7.09
C ARG A 31 6.34 -12.65 -6.32
N GLY A 32 6.41 -11.75 -5.34
CA GLY A 32 7.61 -11.54 -4.50
C GLY A 32 7.44 -12.09 -3.08
N ASN A 33 8.56 -12.36 -2.42
CA ASN A 33 8.57 -12.56 -0.96
C ASN A 33 8.36 -11.20 -0.28
N LEU A 34 7.10 -10.81 -0.10
CA LEU A 34 6.71 -9.51 0.43
C LEU A 34 7.31 -9.22 1.81
N SER A 35 7.35 -10.20 2.70
CA SER A 35 7.94 -10.05 4.03
C SER A 35 9.45 -9.79 3.96
N GLY A 36 10.15 -10.43 3.03
CA GLY A 36 11.57 -10.16 2.75
C GLY A 36 11.83 -8.82 2.05
N ILE A 37 10.93 -8.40 1.15
CA ILE A 37 11.04 -7.14 0.41
C ILE A 37 10.76 -5.94 1.32
N PHE A 38 9.67 -5.99 2.08
CA PHE A 38 9.27 -4.87 2.93
C PHE A 38 10.03 -4.86 4.25
N GLY A 39 10.44 -5.99 4.81
CA GLY A 39 11.26 -6.03 6.03
C GLY A 39 10.68 -5.15 7.15
N GLU A 40 11.46 -4.19 7.64
CA GLU A 40 11.05 -3.25 8.68
C GLU A 40 9.95 -2.26 8.22
N LEU A 41 9.79 -2.07 6.91
CA LEU A 41 8.80 -1.16 6.32
C LEU A 41 7.38 -1.71 6.38
N LEU A 42 7.22 -3.03 6.61
CA LEU A 42 5.91 -3.67 6.63
C LEU A 42 4.98 -3.08 7.69
N MET A 43 5.52 -2.60 8.81
CA MET A 43 4.73 -1.88 9.81
C MET A 43 4.32 -0.48 9.31
N LEU A 44 5.23 0.23 8.65
CA LEU A 44 5.08 1.63 8.27
C LEU A 44 4.10 1.85 7.11
N ILE A 45 3.75 0.80 6.36
CA ILE A 45 2.72 0.90 5.32
C ILE A 45 1.31 1.03 5.91
N GLU A 46 1.11 0.69 7.18
CA GLU A 46 -0.16 0.90 7.90
C GLU A 46 -0.44 2.40 8.01
N ALA A 47 -1.69 2.83 7.74
CA ALA A 47 -2.03 4.25 7.61
C ALA A 47 -1.81 5.04 8.92
N ASP A 48 -2.01 4.40 10.07
CA ASP A 48 -1.86 4.98 11.41
C ASP A 48 -0.40 5.00 11.92
N LYS A 49 0.55 4.42 11.19
CA LYS A 49 1.96 4.26 11.61
C LYS A 49 2.96 5.01 10.75
N ARG A 50 2.52 6.14 10.19
CA ARG A 50 3.29 6.95 9.22
C ARG A 50 3.91 8.21 9.79
N SER A 51 3.64 8.52 11.06
CA SER A 51 4.24 9.66 11.73
C SER A 51 5.70 9.40 12.12
N LYS A 52 6.40 10.46 12.55
CA LYS A 52 7.78 10.37 13.04
C LYS A 52 7.91 9.49 14.30
N GLU A 53 6.84 9.34 15.08
CA GLU A 53 6.82 8.55 16.31
C GLU A 53 7.03 7.06 16.03
N TRP A 54 6.54 6.60 14.89
CA TRP A 54 6.67 5.22 14.43
C TRP A 54 7.95 4.96 13.63
N ALA A 55 8.79 5.99 13.44
CA ALA A 55 9.96 5.88 12.57
C ALA A 55 10.93 4.79 13.05
N VAL A 56 11.32 3.90 12.15
CA VAL A 56 12.20 2.75 12.43
C VAL A 56 13.62 3.02 11.94
N ARG A 57 14.60 2.34 12.54
CA ARG A 57 15.96 2.31 12.01
C ARG A 57 16.03 1.25 10.91
N LEU A 58 16.46 1.63 9.72
CA LEU A 58 16.69 0.70 8.61
C LEU A 58 17.96 -0.14 8.86
N ALA A 59 18.03 -1.34 8.28
CA ALA A 59 19.21 -2.21 8.33
C ALA A 59 20.51 -1.51 7.89
N TYR A 60 20.43 -0.60 6.92
CA TYR A 60 21.56 0.17 6.40
C TYR A 60 21.30 1.68 6.50
N PRO A 61 21.48 2.29 7.68
CA PRO A 61 21.30 3.74 7.84
C PRO A 61 22.49 4.49 7.23
N ARG A 62 22.24 5.70 6.70
CA ARG A 62 23.28 6.61 6.16
C ARG A 62 24.06 7.31 7.26
N GLY A 63 23.46 7.48 8.45
CA GLY A 63 24.08 8.14 9.59
C GLY A 63 23.66 7.56 10.94
N ALA A 64 24.47 7.82 11.95
CA ALA A 64 24.14 7.47 13.33
C ALA A 64 22.84 8.19 13.75
N GLY A 65 21.83 7.42 14.12
CA GLY A 65 20.53 7.94 14.56
C GLY A 65 19.51 8.19 13.44
N GLU A 66 19.84 7.90 12.17
CA GLU A 66 18.85 8.03 11.10
C GLU A 66 17.67 7.06 11.31
N ARG A 67 16.46 7.60 11.20
CA ARG A 67 15.20 6.86 11.23
C ARG A 67 14.36 7.19 10.02
N PHE A 68 13.60 6.20 9.57
CA PHE A 68 12.74 6.27 8.40
C PHE A 68 11.28 6.05 8.79
N HIS A 69 10.38 6.82 8.18
CA HIS A 69 8.93 6.60 8.22
C HIS A 69 8.34 6.89 6.83
N VAL A 70 7.25 6.25 6.48
CA VAL A 70 6.54 6.49 5.22
C VAL A 70 5.74 7.80 5.32
N PRO A 71 5.82 8.73 4.34
CA PRO A 71 5.01 9.94 4.36
C PRO A 71 3.50 9.66 4.29
N GLU A 72 2.68 10.51 4.91
CA GLU A 72 1.22 10.34 4.97
C GLU A 72 0.56 10.43 3.58
N ASN A 73 1.12 11.23 2.68
CA ASN A 73 0.64 11.41 1.30
C ASN A 73 1.05 10.27 0.35
N VAL A 74 1.70 9.20 0.84
CA VAL A 74 2.03 8.03 0.03
C VAL A 74 0.88 7.02 0.04
N HIS A 75 0.43 6.56 -1.11
CA HIS A 75 -0.59 5.51 -1.24
C HIS A 75 0.00 4.30 -1.97
N LEU A 76 -0.24 3.10 -1.46
CA LEU A 76 0.20 1.86 -2.11
C LEU A 76 -1.01 1.18 -2.74
N ILE A 77 -0.91 0.86 -4.02
CA ILE A 77 -1.90 0.07 -4.74
C ILE A 77 -1.17 -1.16 -5.28
N GLY A 78 -1.60 -2.34 -4.83
CA GLY A 78 -1.10 -3.62 -5.35
C GLY A 78 -2.12 -4.25 -6.28
N THR A 79 -1.70 -4.77 -7.42
CA THR A 79 -2.50 -5.72 -8.20
C THR A 79 -2.07 -7.15 -7.82
N MET A 80 -2.98 -8.10 -7.96
CA MET A 80 -2.72 -9.49 -7.64
C MET A 80 -3.50 -10.37 -8.60
N ASN A 81 -2.81 -11.28 -9.29
CA ASN A 81 -3.51 -12.38 -9.93
C ASN A 81 -3.91 -13.43 -8.88
N THR A 82 -5.22 -13.65 -8.72
CA THR A 82 -5.78 -14.62 -7.78
C THR A 82 -5.86 -16.04 -8.34
N ALA A 83 -5.68 -16.23 -9.65
CA ALA A 83 -5.78 -17.54 -10.30
C ALA A 83 -4.51 -18.38 -10.16
N ASP A 84 -3.37 -17.75 -9.90
CA ASP A 84 -2.08 -18.42 -9.88
C ASP A 84 -1.79 -19.01 -8.49
N ARG A 85 -1.89 -20.35 -8.42
CA ARG A 85 -1.67 -21.14 -7.20
C ARG A 85 -0.19 -21.29 -6.83
N SER A 86 0.73 -20.86 -7.70
CA SER A 86 2.18 -20.93 -7.46
C SER A 86 2.74 -19.72 -6.71
N LEU A 87 1.92 -18.68 -6.51
CA LEU A 87 2.34 -17.41 -5.93
C LEU A 87 2.44 -17.48 -4.41
N ALA A 88 3.31 -16.64 -3.84
CA ALA A 88 3.44 -16.55 -2.40
C ALA A 88 2.08 -16.18 -1.81
N LEU A 89 1.57 -17.04 -0.93
CA LEU A 89 0.37 -16.73 -0.15
C LEU A 89 0.64 -15.39 0.56
N VAL A 90 -0.17 -14.38 0.23
CA VAL A 90 -0.14 -13.14 0.99
C VAL A 90 -0.62 -13.48 2.39
N ASP A 91 0.33 -13.52 3.32
CA ASP A 91 0.09 -13.98 4.67
C ASP A 91 -0.92 -13.06 5.38
N TYR A 92 -1.47 -13.55 6.50
CA TYR A 92 -2.46 -12.81 7.26
C TYR A 92 -1.92 -11.44 7.74
N ALA A 93 -0.62 -11.34 8.01
CA ALA A 93 0.00 -10.12 8.46
C ALA A 93 0.01 -9.06 7.36
N LEU A 94 0.28 -9.41 6.11
CA LEU A 94 0.17 -8.50 4.98
C LEU A 94 -1.29 -8.17 4.68
N ARG A 95 -2.18 -9.17 4.72
CA ARG A 95 -3.61 -8.96 4.42
C ARG A 95 -4.25 -7.91 5.32
N ARG A 96 -3.89 -7.84 6.60
CA ARG A 96 -4.48 -6.83 7.51
C ARG A 96 -4.05 -5.38 7.19
N ARG A 97 -3.06 -5.18 6.31
CA ARG A 97 -2.45 -3.87 5.98
C ARG A 97 -2.94 -3.32 4.64
N PHE A 98 -3.64 -4.13 3.86
CA PHE A 98 -4.21 -3.77 2.58
C PHE A 98 -5.73 -3.92 2.62
N ALA A 99 -6.44 -3.01 1.97
CA ALA A 99 -7.83 -3.21 1.59
C ALA A 99 -7.87 -4.04 0.29
N PHE A 100 -8.67 -5.11 0.28
CA PHE A 100 -8.78 -6.01 -0.87
C PHE A 100 -10.03 -5.69 -1.69
N PHE A 101 -9.83 -5.47 -2.99
CA PHE A 101 -10.89 -5.23 -3.95
C PHE A 101 -10.80 -6.24 -5.08
N THR A 102 -11.82 -7.11 -5.20
CA THR A 102 -11.92 -8.03 -6.33
C THR A 102 -12.41 -7.28 -7.55
N VAL A 103 -11.66 -7.37 -8.65
CA VAL A 103 -12.07 -6.84 -9.96
C VAL A 103 -12.53 -8.01 -10.81
N GLU A 104 -13.80 -7.99 -11.20
CA GLU A 104 -14.37 -9.00 -12.10
C GLU A 104 -14.15 -8.62 -13.56
N PRO A 105 -13.98 -9.60 -14.46
CA PRO A 105 -13.98 -9.35 -15.90
C PRO A 105 -15.30 -8.69 -16.33
N ALA A 106 -15.22 -7.56 -17.01
CA ALA A 106 -16.41 -6.85 -17.48
C ALA A 106 -16.85 -7.36 -18.86
N PHE A 107 -17.39 -8.58 -18.91
CA PHE A 107 -18.00 -9.09 -20.13
C PHE A 107 -19.34 -8.35 -20.39
N GLY A 108 -19.51 -7.79 -21.59
CA GLY A 108 -20.79 -7.20 -22.04
C GLY A 108 -21.14 -5.82 -21.48
N ARG A 109 -20.25 -5.17 -20.71
CA ARG A 109 -20.36 -3.73 -20.36
C ARG A 109 -19.08 -3.03 -20.82
N PRO A 110 -19.11 -1.76 -21.25
CA PRO A 110 -17.89 -0.99 -21.40
C PRO A 110 -17.26 -0.84 -20.01
N SER A 111 -16.24 -1.64 -19.67
CA SER A 111 -15.39 -1.42 -18.51
C SER A 111 -14.54 -0.18 -18.73
N SER A 112 -15.15 0.98 -18.56
CA SER A 112 -14.35 2.16 -18.30
C SER A 112 -13.92 2.13 -16.84
N VAL A 113 -12.65 2.46 -16.57
CA VAL A 113 -12.13 2.76 -15.23
C VAL A 113 -13.02 3.79 -14.50
N LEU A 114 -13.76 4.61 -15.26
CA LEU A 114 -14.74 5.58 -14.76
C LEU A 114 -15.94 4.92 -14.08
N THR A 115 -16.50 3.84 -14.65
CA THR A 115 -17.60 3.08 -14.03
C THR A 115 -17.16 2.50 -12.67
N TRP A 116 -15.95 1.93 -12.62
CA TRP A 116 -15.38 1.41 -11.38
C TRP A 116 -15.15 2.51 -10.33
N ARG A 117 -14.64 3.68 -10.72
CA ARG A 117 -14.47 4.83 -9.80
C ARG A 117 -15.78 5.21 -9.13
N THR A 118 -16.88 5.26 -9.89
CA THR A 118 -18.20 5.61 -9.35
C THR A 118 -18.71 4.57 -8.35
N GLU A 119 -18.51 3.28 -8.61
CA GLU A 119 -18.92 2.20 -7.71
C GLU A 119 -18.04 2.12 -6.45
N ALA A 120 -16.72 2.27 -6.60
CA ALA A 120 -15.77 2.28 -5.49
C ALA A 120 -16.06 3.42 -4.51
N SER A 121 -16.32 4.63 -5.01
CA SER A 121 -16.72 5.76 -4.16
C SER A 121 -18.02 5.49 -3.40
N ARG A 122 -19.04 4.87 -4.02
CA ARG A 122 -20.30 4.51 -3.35
C ARG A 122 -20.10 3.47 -2.24
N ARG A 123 -19.25 2.48 -2.46
CA ARG A 123 -18.96 1.43 -1.46
C ARG A 123 -18.13 1.95 -0.28
N HIS A 124 -17.24 2.92 -0.51
CA HIS A 124 -16.51 3.59 0.57
C HIS A 124 -17.44 4.41 1.48
N SER A 125 -18.41 5.13 0.89
CA SER A 125 -19.45 5.85 1.64
C SER A 125 -20.42 4.92 2.38
N ALA A 126 -20.77 3.77 1.78
CA ALA A 126 -21.63 2.77 2.42
C ALA A 126 -20.91 2.01 3.56
N GLY A 127 -19.61 1.73 3.41
CA GLY A 127 -18.79 1.12 4.46
C GLY A 127 -18.60 2.00 5.69
N ALA A 128 -18.55 3.33 5.51
CA ALA A 128 -18.51 4.29 6.61
C ALA A 128 -19.84 4.41 7.40
N LEU A 129 -20.97 4.07 6.76
CA LEU A 129 -22.28 4.01 7.42
C LEU A 129 -22.52 2.68 8.14
N ALA A 130 -21.84 1.60 7.75
CA ALA A 130 -22.00 0.27 8.35
C ALA A 130 -21.17 0.05 9.63
N SER A 131 -20.20 0.92 9.94
CA SER A 131 -19.44 0.87 11.21
C SER A 131 -20.08 1.69 12.34
N GLY A 132 -21.29 2.23 12.13
CA GLY A 132 -21.99 3.11 13.08
C GLY A 132 -23.12 2.46 13.88
N SER A 133 -23.23 1.13 13.91
CA SER A 133 -24.29 0.49 14.69
C SER A 133 -23.96 -0.95 15.07
N VAL A 134 -23.41 -1.13 16.26
CA VAL A 134 -23.77 -2.26 17.13
C VAL A 134 -23.95 -1.67 18.53
N PRO A 135 -25.06 -1.96 19.25
CA PRO A 135 -25.16 -1.66 20.68
C PRO A 135 -24.09 -2.39 21.50
#